data_AF-A0A4Q8QY74-F1
#
_entry.id   AF-A0A4Q8QY74-F1
#
_cell.length_a   1.000
_cell.length_b   1.000
_cell.length_c   1.000
_cell.angle_alpha   90.00
_cell.angle_beta   90.00
_cell.angle_gamma   90.00
#
_symmetry.space_group_name_H-M   'P 1'
#
loop_
_entity.id
_entity.type
_entity.pdbx_description
1 polymer ?
#
loop_
_entity_poly.entity_id
_entity_poly.type
_entity_poly.pdbx_seq_one_letter_code
_entity_poly.pdbx_strand_id
1 'polypeptide(L)'
;MQKAAKSDIVIEAVDGNDAYQSIVSDLMCLIGQVQASLLRIESAIACETSPASTDAADTGIIVLDDVTPRYAKAGAVLKACDAGLGAALEFLLEAKAMEHRLN
;
A
#
# COMPACT_ATOMS: atom_id res chain seq x y z
N MET A 1 8.02 42.36 34.77
CA MET A 1 9.25 41.90 34.12
C MET A 1 8.89 40.68 33.27
N GLN A 2 8.82 40.85 31.96
CA GLN A 2 8.38 39.84 30.99
C GLN A 2 9.63 39.27 30.31
N LYS A 3 9.88 37.97 30.41
CA LYS A 3 10.84 37.28 29.54
C LYS A 3 10.05 36.39 28.59
N ALA A 4 10.02 36.77 27.33
CA ALA A 4 9.55 35.92 26.24
C ALA A 4 10.73 35.03 25.81
N ALA A 5 10.58 33.72 25.96
CA ALA A 5 11.44 32.75 25.31
C ALA A 5 11.05 32.71 23.83
N LYS A 6 11.89 33.28 22.98
CA LYS A 6 11.77 33.12 21.54
C LYS A 6 12.32 31.74 21.20
N SER A 7 11.43 30.77 21.05
CA SER A 7 11.77 29.47 20.47
C SER A 7 11.97 29.69 18.97
N ASP A 8 13.22 29.93 18.55
CA ASP A 8 13.60 29.76 17.15
C ASP A 8 13.48 28.27 16.84
N ILE A 9 12.37 27.90 16.20
CA ILE A 9 12.25 26.63 15.53
C ILE A 9 13.17 26.74 14.32
N VAL A 10 14.37 26.17 14.44
CA VAL A 10 15.27 25.94 13.32
C VAL A 10 14.53 24.97 12.41
N ILE A 11 13.81 25.50 11.43
CA ILE A 11 13.41 24.72 10.26
C ILE A 11 14.71 24.57 9.48
N GLU A 12 15.46 23.50 9.77
CA GLU A 12 16.56 23.09 8.91
C GLU A 12 16.00 23.00 7.50
N ALA A 13 16.65 23.72 6.57
CA ALA A 13 16.32 23.64 5.17
C ALA A 13 16.62 22.21 4.72
N VAL A 14 15.60 21.34 4.82
CA VAL A 14 15.60 20.04 4.18
C VAL A 14 15.96 20.27 2.73
N ASP A 15 17.11 19.75 2.31
CA ASP A 15 17.51 19.76 0.92
C ASP A 15 16.38 19.14 0.09
N GLY A 16 15.98 19.81 -0.98
CA GLY A 16 14.88 19.35 -1.84
C GLY A 16 15.14 17.95 -2.40
N ASN A 17 16.42 17.59 -2.57
CA ASN A 17 16.80 16.23 -2.96
C ASN A 17 16.59 15.21 -1.82
N ASP A 18 16.85 15.56 -0.57
CA ASP A 18 16.61 14.67 0.59
C ASP A 18 15.10 14.45 0.81
N ALA A 19 14.29 15.49 0.65
CA ALA A 19 12.83 15.36 0.68
C ALA A 19 12.31 14.42 -0.43
N TYR A 20 12.81 14.59 -1.66
CA TYR A 20 12.44 13.73 -2.77
C TYR A 20 12.76 12.26 -2.49
N GLN A 21 13.97 11.97 -2.01
CA GLN A 21 14.38 10.58 -1.72
C GLN A 21 13.57 9.96 -0.59
N SER A 22 13.20 10.75 0.43
CA SER A 22 12.30 10.30 1.49
C SER A 22 10.93 9.94 0.93
N ILE A 23 10.32 10.82 0.13
CA ILE A 23 8.99 10.58 -0.45
C ILE A 23 8.97 9.34 -1.35
N VAL A 24 10.00 9.19 -2.20
CA VAL A 24 10.13 8.02 -3.07
C VAL A 24 10.30 6.74 -2.26
N SER A 25 11.10 6.77 -1.20
CA SER A 25 11.29 5.62 -0.30
C SER A 25 10.01 5.23 0.43
N ASP A 26 9.27 6.22 0.94
CA ASP A 26 7.98 6.01 1.62
C ASP A 26 6.94 5.44 0.65
N LEU A 27 6.88 5.93 -0.58
CA LEU A 27 6.00 5.39 -1.63
C LEU A 27 6.33 3.93 -1.95
N MET A 28 7.61 3.59 -2.13
CA MET A 28 8.03 2.21 -2.37
C MET A 28 7.69 1.29 -1.18
N CYS A 29 7.87 1.78 0.05
CA CYS A 29 7.50 1.03 1.25
C CYS A 29 5.99 0.77 1.31
N LEU A 30 5.17 1.79 1.01
CA LEU A 30 3.72 1.69 1.02
C LEU A 30 3.21 0.73 -0.07
N ILE A 31 3.78 0.78 -1.27
CA ILE A 31 3.49 -0.18 -2.35
C ILE A 31 3.77 -1.61 -1.87
N GLY A 32 4.95 -1.86 -1.31
CA GLY A 32 5.30 -3.17 -0.76
C GLY A 32 4.32 -3.64 0.33
N GLN A 33 3.86 -2.74 1.18
CA GLN A 33 2.85 -3.05 2.20
C GLN A 33 1.47 -3.39 1.60
N VAL A 34 1.03 -2.67 0.56
CA VAL A 34 -0.23 -2.95 -0.15
C VAL A 34 -0.18 -4.32 -0.83
N GLN A 35 0.93 -4.64 -1.50
CA GLN A 35 1.16 -5.94 -2.13
C GLN A 35 1.17 -7.07 -1.10
N ALA A 36 1.85 -6.89 0.04
CA ALA A 36 1.82 -7.86 1.12
C ALA A 36 0.39 -8.06 1.67
N SER A 37 -0.42 -7.01 1.72
CA SER A 37 -1.83 -7.12 2.12
C SER A 37 -2.68 -7.90 1.11
N LEU A 38 -2.43 -7.73 -0.20
CA LEU A 38 -3.09 -8.52 -1.24
C LEU A 38 -2.76 -10.01 -1.10
N LEU A 39 -1.49 -10.35 -0.90
CA LEU A 39 -1.05 -11.73 -0.68
C LEU A 39 -1.71 -12.37 0.55
N ARG A 40 -1.88 -11.61 1.64
CA ARG A 40 -2.61 -12.10 2.83
C ARG A 40 -4.07 -12.41 2.52
N ILE A 41 -4.72 -11.57 1.72
CA ILE A 41 -6.11 -11.81 1.29
C ILE A 41 -6.18 -13.07 0.41
N GLU A 42 -5.27 -13.22 -0.55
CA GLU A 42 -5.21 -14.39 -1.42
C GLU A 42 -4.96 -15.68 -0.63
N SER A 43 -4.06 -15.63 0.35
CA SER A 43 -3.81 -16.75 1.27
C SER A 43 -5.03 -17.07 2.13
N ALA A 44 -5.76 -16.07 2.63
CA ALA A 44 -6.97 -16.29 3.41
C ALA A 44 -8.06 -16.98 2.57
N ILE A 45 -8.26 -16.53 1.33
CA ILE A 45 -9.17 -17.18 0.38
C ILE A 45 -8.76 -18.63 0.13
N ALA A 46 -7.46 -18.90 -0.10
CA ALA A 46 -6.96 -20.25 -0.33
C ALA A 46 -7.15 -21.18 0.89
N CYS A 47 -6.98 -20.67 2.11
CA CYS A 47 -7.26 -21.42 3.33
C CYS A 47 -8.74 -21.74 3.50
N GLU A 48 -9.62 -20.76 3.24
CA GLU A 48 -11.08 -20.92 3.39
C GLU A 48 -11.72 -21.78 2.28
N THR A 49 -11.05 -21.91 1.13
CA THR A 49 -11.50 -22.74 -0.01
C THR A 49 -10.87 -24.14 -0.04
N SER A 50 -9.95 -24.46 0.89
CA SER A 50 -9.29 -25.76 0.95
C SER A 50 -10.22 -26.85 1.50
N PRO A 51 -10.48 -27.96 0.74
CA PRO A 51 -11.43 -29.00 1.13
C PRO A 51 -10.92 -29.98 2.22
N ALA A 52 -9.93 -29.60 3.03
CA ALA A 52 -9.11 -30.52 3.81
C ALA A 52 -9.77 -31.16 5.06
N SER A 53 -11.08 -31.05 5.26
CA SER A 53 -11.76 -31.72 6.38
C SER A 53 -13.20 -32.14 6.08
N THR A 54 -13.47 -32.66 4.88
CA THR A 54 -14.75 -33.35 4.64
C THR A 54 -14.56 -34.85 4.80
N ASP A 55 -14.26 -35.27 6.04
CA ASP A 55 -14.56 -36.61 6.53
C ASP A 55 -16.06 -36.68 6.91
N ALA A 56 -16.90 -36.16 6.02
CA ALA A 56 -18.35 -36.16 6.13
C ALA A 56 -18.87 -36.77 4.84
N ALA A 57 -18.79 -38.09 4.78
CA ALA A 57 -19.81 -38.85 4.08
C ALA A 57 -21.17 -38.33 4.59
N ASP A 58 -21.99 -37.91 3.64
CA ASP A 58 -23.40 -37.57 3.80
C ASP A 58 -23.74 -36.13 4.23
N THR A 59 -24.65 -35.54 3.45
CA THR A 59 -25.44 -34.33 3.72
C THR A 59 -24.80 -32.95 3.46
N GLY A 60 -25.10 -32.40 2.29
CA GLY A 60 -25.22 -30.95 2.09
C GLY A 60 -24.27 -30.38 1.07
N ILE A 61 -24.83 -29.95 -0.06
CA ILE A 61 -24.15 -29.08 -1.02
C ILE A 61 -23.74 -27.81 -0.26
N ILE A 62 -22.45 -27.67 0.07
CA ILE A 62 -21.90 -26.42 0.61
C ILE A 62 -21.65 -25.52 -0.60
N VAL A 63 -22.50 -24.51 -0.78
CA VAL A 63 -22.27 -23.44 -1.77
C VAL A 63 -21.18 -22.54 -1.19
N LEU A 64 -19.93 -22.74 -1.60
CA LEU A 64 -18.75 -21.96 -1.18
C LEU A 64 -18.70 -20.53 -1.77
N ASP A 65 -19.76 -20.04 -2.43
CA ASP A 65 -19.73 -18.76 -3.17
C ASP A 65 -19.71 -17.52 -2.25
N ASP A 66 -20.02 -17.66 -0.95
CA ASP A 66 -20.22 -16.52 -0.04
C ASP A 66 -18.93 -15.94 0.57
N VAL A 67 -17.78 -16.63 0.47
CA VAL A 67 -16.49 -16.18 1.05
C VAL A 67 -15.70 -15.28 0.10
N THR A 68 -15.73 -15.55 -1.21
CA THR A 68 -15.05 -14.72 -2.22
C THR A 68 -15.57 -13.26 -2.29
N PRO A 69 -16.88 -12.97 -2.15
CA PRO A 69 -17.40 -11.60 -2.17
C PRO A 69 -16.87 -10.70 -1.04
N ARG A 70 -16.64 -11.26 0.16
CA ARG A 70 -16.16 -10.48 1.32
C ARG A 70 -14.78 -9.90 1.08
N TYR A 71 -13.90 -10.69 0.48
CA TYR A 71 -12.53 -10.27 0.18
C TYR A 71 -12.40 -9.59 -1.19
N ALA A 72 -13.33 -9.81 -2.12
CA ALA A 72 -13.33 -9.21 -3.45
C ALA A 72 -13.31 -7.66 -3.39
N LYS A 73 -14.13 -7.07 -2.51
CA LYS A 73 -14.15 -5.60 -2.34
C LYS A 73 -12.82 -5.08 -1.79
N ALA A 74 -12.27 -5.73 -0.77
CA ALA A 74 -10.99 -5.32 -0.18
C ALA A 74 -9.83 -5.48 -1.17
N GLY A 75 -9.79 -6.60 -1.91
CA GLY A 75 -8.80 -6.85 -2.95
C GLY A 75 -8.90 -5.86 -4.12
N ALA A 76 -10.11 -5.49 -4.55
CA ALA A 76 -10.31 -4.49 -5.59
C ALA A 76 -9.80 -3.10 -5.17
N VAL A 77 -10.08 -2.69 -3.93
CA VAL A 77 -9.58 -1.42 -3.38
C VAL A 77 -8.06 -1.44 -3.27
N LEU A 78 -7.46 -2.51 -2.76
CA LEU A 78 -5.99 -2.61 -2.65
C LEU A 78 -5.31 -2.60 -4.02
N LYS A 79 -5.88 -3.27 -5.04
CA LYS A 79 -5.37 -3.22 -6.42
C LYS A 79 -5.45 -1.81 -7.02
N ALA A 80 -6.54 -1.09 -6.76
CA ALA A 80 -6.67 0.31 -7.18
C ALA A 80 -5.63 1.22 -6.48
N CYS A 81 -5.37 0.98 -5.19
CA CYS A 81 -4.32 1.68 -4.44
C CYS A 81 -2.94 1.39 -5.01
N ASP A 82 -2.61 0.12 -5.27
CA ASP A 82 -1.31 -0.29 -5.85
C ASP A 82 -1.06 0.41 -7.19
N ALA A 83 -2.07 0.42 -8.08
CA ALA A 83 -1.99 1.12 -9.35
C ALA A 83 -1.82 2.65 -9.19
N GLY A 84 -2.56 3.26 -8.26
CA GLY A 84 -2.47 4.70 -8.00
C GLY A 84 -1.11 5.12 -7.41
N LEU A 85 -0.57 4.31 -6.50
CA LEU A 85 0.76 4.53 -5.92
C LEU A 85 1.87 4.32 -6.95
N GLY A 86 1.75 3.30 -7.81
CA GLY A 86 2.66 3.09 -8.93
C GLY A 86 2.69 4.28 -9.88
N ALA A 87 1.52 4.78 -10.29
CA ALA A 87 1.42 5.97 -11.15
C ALA A 87 2.02 7.23 -10.48
N ALA A 88 1.83 7.40 -9.17
CA ALA A 88 2.44 8.50 -8.43
C ALA A 88 3.97 8.41 -8.38
N LEU A 89 4.51 7.19 -8.20
CA LEU A 89 5.96 6.96 -8.22
C LEU A 89 6.55 7.21 -9.61
N GLU A 90 5.91 6.72 -10.67
CA GLU A 90 6.32 7.00 -12.06
C GLU A 90 6.33 8.49 -12.36
N PHE A 91 5.27 9.21 -11.96
CA PHE A 91 5.18 10.66 -12.13
C PHE A 91 6.33 11.41 -11.43
N LEU A 92 6.68 11.01 -10.21
CA LEU A 92 7.79 11.62 -9.47
C LEU A 92 9.15 11.34 -10.14
N LEU A 93 9.37 10.12 -10.63
CA LEU A 93 10.60 9.75 -11.32
C LEU A 93 10.74 10.51 -12.66
N GLU A 94 9.63 10.66 -13.39
CA GLU A 94 9.60 11.45 -14.62
C GLU A 94 9.83 12.94 -14.35
N ALA A 95 9.21 13.49 -13.29
CA ALA A 95 9.42 14.88 -12.87
C ALA A 95 10.90 15.15 -12.56
N LYS A 96 11.57 14.25 -11.82
CA LYS A 96 13.00 14.36 -11.53
C LYS A 96 13.86 14.21 -12.79
N ALA A 97 13.49 13.32 -13.70
CA ALA A 97 14.19 13.17 -14.97
C ALA A 97 14.07 14.43 -15.85
N MET A 98 12.93 15.12 -15.84
CA MET A 98 12.75 16.40 -16.52
C MET A 98 13.59 17.51 -15.89
N GLU A 99 13.59 17.63 -14.56
CA GLU A 99 14.42 18.60 -13.83
C GLU A 99 15.91 18.46 -14.20
N HIS A 100 16.39 17.23 -14.28
CA HIS A 100 17.79 16.94 -14.65
C HIS A 100 18.13 17.23 -16.13
N ARG A 101 17.13 17.41 -16.99
CA ARG A 101 17.31 17.78 -18.42
C ARG A 101 17.24 19.29 -18.66
N LEU A 102 16.69 20.04 -17.72
CA LEU A 102 16.54 21.50 -17.78
C LEU A 102 17.71 22.25 -17.12
N ASN A 103 18.49 21.56 -16.29
CA ASN A 103 19.72 22.03 -15.66
C ASN A 103 20.97 21.54 -16.39
#